data_AF-A0A9X8XGQ6-F1
#
_entry.id   AF-A0A9X8XGQ6-F1
#
_cell.length_a   1.000
_cell.length_b   1.000
_cell.length_c   1.000
_cell.angle_alpha   90.00
_cell.angle_beta   90.00
_cell.angle_gamma   90.00
#
_symmetry.space_group_name_H-M   'P 1'
#
loop_
_entity.id
_entity.type
_entity.pdbx_description
1 polymer ?
#
loop_
_entity_poly.entity_id
_entity_poly.type
_entity_poly.pdbx_seq_one_letter_code
_entity_poly.pdbx_strand_id
1 'polypeptide(L)'
;MKKTNSINFSEKIPEISKQIEEIKITCFYMLSTDLYKIENNKLTEIITKKFKNHPATIMELIGTEDNQLFSKKHESWIVPKKLQHLKSKIDEKTNYYLNLYFEKLEKEKQNCLYSSKSNPFVKFVFTPLIEFSIEGEIYLYFVTLTVYQNGSIIIELFEDLRNSFYDIEFLHPYTKMVAKLFPDFKKKNKSYSLNSSQQLDDILNYIKKELSSINGGIQLSERFFFLHFITNMSEMNKMDFFKKDKLYTWMINAPYSIQSLSSKEKSKYYLTNYFDLDSINYINKGANYIIWNDDNSNDFESNFLQQAGLFLASATPFFQLVCLDETIMDGLEKFKLSNDKQLIKFNEWIHNYKRSSLFIYRINHRAVFDLFTHLQQNSYFKHDEYIEKIKQEEFALLKDRNQFNDLQKNKMMEIILFLVGSVSVLEVVDIFTDNIKILSISALITILLSIGILIYRNHK
;
A
#
# COMPACT_ATOMS: atom_id res chain seq x y z
N MET A 1 -26.50 -27.29 46.27
CA MET A 1 -26.03 -26.16 45.43
C MET A 1 -24.66 -26.52 44.86
N LYS A 2 -24.53 -26.69 43.54
CA LYS A 2 -23.19 -26.76 42.91
C LYS A 2 -22.59 -25.36 42.99
N LYS A 3 -21.44 -25.21 43.66
CA LYS A 3 -20.65 -23.98 43.60
C LYS A 3 -20.31 -23.72 42.13
N THR A 4 -20.92 -22.71 41.52
CA THR A 4 -20.38 -22.08 40.33
C THR A 4 -19.05 -21.46 40.76
N ASN A 5 -17.94 -22.13 40.45
CA ASN A 5 -16.63 -21.50 40.47
C ASN A 5 -16.70 -20.37 39.44
N SER A 6 -16.96 -19.14 39.89
CA SER A 6 -16.75 -17.95 39.07
C SER A 6 -15.29 -17.95 38.68
N ILE A 7 -15.02 -18.23 37.41
CA ILE A 7 -13.67 -18.13 36.85
C ILE A 7 -13.26 -16.66 37.00
N ASN A 8 -12.20 -16.39 37.75
CA ASN A 8 -11.67 -15.04 37.89
C ASN A 8 -10.96 -14.66 36.58
N PHE A 9 -11.72 -14.06 35.66
CA PHE A 9 -11.25 -13.73 34.31
C PHE A 9 -10.05 -12.77 34.33
N SER A 10 -9.93 -11.91 35.35
CA SER A 10 -8.80 -10.96 35.47
C SER A 10 -7.46 -11.61 35.79
N GLU A 11 -7.43 -12.79 36.42
CA GLU A 11 -6.19 -13.50 36.76
C GLU A 11 -5.77 -14.49 35.66
N LYS A 12 -6.74 -15.11 34.98
CA LYS A 12 -6.45 -16.16 33.97
C LYS A 12 -6.17 -15.64 32.57
N ILE A 13 -6.79 -14.52 32.17
CA ILE A 13 -6.55 -13.94 30.84
C ILE A 13 -5.08 -13.57 30.64
N PRO A 14 -4.40 -12.88 31.58
CA PRO A 14 -2.98 -12.59 31.45
C PRO A 14 -2.08 -13.82 31.31
N GLU A 15 -2.43 -14.95 31.93
CA GLU A 15 -1.66 -16.20 31.87
C GLU A 15 -1.79 -16.87 30.49
N ILE A 16 -3.00 -16.88 29.95
CA ILE A 16 -3.31 -17.44 28.63
C ILE A 16 -2.80 -16.52 27.52
N SER A 17 -2.88 -15.20 27.70
CA SER A 17 -2.39 -14.21 26.73
C SER A 17 -0.92 -14.41 26.38
N LYS A 18 -0.10 -14.84 27.36
CA LYS A 18 1.32 -15.14 27.14
C LYS A 18 1.56 -16.31 26.19
N GLN A 19 0.56 -17.15 25.95
CA GLN A 19 0.67 -18.35 25.14
C GLN A 19 0.22 -18.10 23.68
N ILE A 20 -0.30 -16.91 23.39
CA ILE A 20 -0.69 -16.50 22.05
C ILE A 20 0.55 -16.07 21.29
N GLU A 21 0.69 -16.64 20.11
CA GLU A 21 1.69 -16.23 19.15
C GLU A 21 1.05 -15.34 18.09
N GLU A 22 1.29 -14.03 18.18
CA GLU A 22 0.65 -13.05 17.30
C GLU A 22 1.66 -12.06 16.71
N ILE A 23 1.43 -11.73 15.43
CA ILE A 23 2.03 -10.59 14.76
C ILE A 23 0.92 -9.69 14.26
N LYS A 24 1.02 -8.40 14.57
CA LYS A 24 0.12 -7.39 14.04
C LYS A 24 0.85 -6.53 13.02
N ILE A 25 0.21 -6.35 11.86
CA ILE A 25 0.68 -5.45 10.81
C ILE A 25 -0.39 -4.37 10.63
N THR A 26 -0.01 -3.11 10.86
CA THR A 26 -0.84 -1.96 10.49
C THR A 26 -0.32 -1.36 9.20
N CYS A 27 -1.12 -1.44 8.13
CA CYS A 27 -0.76 -0.91 6.82
C CYS A 27 -1.44 0.44 6.59
N PHE A 28 -0.67 1.48 6.33
CA PHE A 28 -1.12 2.81 5.93
C PHE A 28 -0.87 3.03 4.44
N TYR A 29 -1.93 3.00 3.65
CA TYR A 29 -1.90 3.25 2.22
C TYR A 29 -1.97 4.76 1.98
N MET A 30 -0.95 5.27 1.30
CA MET A 30 -0.79 6.69 0.99
C MET A 30 -0.98 6.88 -0.52
N LEU A 31 -2.04 7.57 -0.90
CA LEU A 31 -2.27 7.98 -2.28
C LEU A 31 -2.55 9.47 -2.33
N SER A 32 -2.43 10.05 -3.52
CA SER A 32 -2.86 11.43 -3.74
C SER A 32 -3.23 11.59 -5.19
N THR A 33 -4.25 12.41 -5.43
CA THR A 33 -4.62 12.92 -6.75
C THR A 33 -3.54 13.81 -7.35
N ASP A 34 -2.50 14.20 -6.63
CA ASP A 34 -1.38 14.94 -7.20
C ASP A 34 -0.25 14.01 -7.70
N LEU A 35 -0.30 12.71 -7.37
CA LEU A 35 0.73 11.75 -7.80
C LEU A 35 0.76 11.58 -9.33
N TYR A 36 -0.38 11.71 -10.05
CA TYR A 36 -0.38 11.63 -11.52
C TYR A 36 0.49 12.69 -12.21
N LYS A 37 0.82 13.78 -11.50
CA LYS A 37 1.68 14.86 -12.01
C LYS A 37 3.15 14.44 -12.05
N ILE A 38 3.51 13.34 -11.40
CA ILE A 38 4.87 12.83 -11.28
C ILE A 38 4.92 11.48 -11.99
N GLU A 39 5.89 11.32 -12.89
CA GLU A 39 6.14 10.00 -13.48
C GLU A 39 6.55 9.01 -12.38
N ASN A 40 5.94 7.82 -12.35
CA ASN A 40 6.15 6.86 -11.25
C ASN A 40 7.63 6.47 -11.07
N ASN A 41 8.39 6.29 -12.15
CA ASN A 41 9.82 6.00 -12.07
C ASN A 41 10.57 7.12 -11.33
N LYS A 42 10.25 8.37 -11.67
CA LYS A 42 10.80 9.56 -11.02
C LYS A 42 10.37 9.66 -9.55
N LEU A 43 9.13 9.31 -9.23
CA LEU A 43 8.64 9.25 -7.85
C LEU A 43 9.46 8.25 -7.02
N THR A 44 9.62 7.03 -7.52
CA THR A 44 10.43 5.98 -6.88
C THR A 44 11.87 6.44 -6.69
N GLU A 45 12.48 7.10 -7.68
CA GLU A 45 13.83 7.67 -7.54
C GLU A 45 13.93 8.75 -6.46
N ILE A 46 12.97 9.68 -6.41
CA ILE A 46 12.96 10.76 -5.42
C ILE A 46 12.87 10.19 -4.00
N ILE A 47 11.93 9.25 -3.77
CA ILE A 47 11.77 8.62 -2.46
C ILE A 47 13.01 7.80 -2.12
N THR A 48 13.54 7.03 -3.07
CA THR A 48 14.75 6.22 -2.87
C THR A 48 15.94 7.08 -2.49
N LYS A 49 16.19 8.19 -3.20
CA LYS A 49 17.28 9.13 -2.86
C LYS A 49 17.15 9.69 -1.44
N LYS A 50 15.93 9.91 -0.97
CA LYS A 50 15.67 10.45 0.37
C LYS A 50 15.88 9.41 1.48
N PHE A 51 15.39 8.19 1.32
CA PHE A 51 15.36 7.20 2.40
C PHE A 51 16.48 6.16 2.36
N LYS A 52 17.05 5.83 1.20
CA LYS A 52 18.13 4.83 1.07
C LYS A 52 19.34 5.12 1.97
N ASN A 53 19.74 6.39 2.04
CA ASN A 53 20.89 6.82 2.85
C ASN A 53 20.48 7.45 4.18
N HIS A 54 19.19 7.37 4.54
CA HIS A 54 18.74 7.88 5.83
C HIS A 54 19.38 7.05 6.95
N PRO A 55 19.96 7.67 8.00
CA PRO A 55 20.64 6.94 9.08
C PRO A 55 19.77 5.86 9.74
N ALA A 56 18.45 6.10 9.75
CA ALA A 56 17.46 5.19 10.34
C ALA A 56 17.12 3.98 9.47
N THR A 57 17.49 3.97 8.19
CA THR A 57 17.24 2.83 7.31
C THR A 57 18.24 1.72 7.63
N ILE A 58 17.75 0.59 8.12
CA ILE A 58 18.57 -0.56 8.51
C ILE A 58 18.50 -1.70 7.50
N MET A 59 17.54 -1.67 6.58
CA MET A 59 17.45 -2.62 5.49
C MET A 59 16.71 -2.03 4.29
N GLU A 60 17.15 -2.41 3.10
CA GLU A 60 16.54 -2.06 1.82
C GLU A 60 16.18 -3.37 1.08
N LEU A 61 15.00 -3.41 0.49
CA LEU A 61 14.47 -4.53 -0.28
C LEU A 61 14.01 -4.04 -1.64
N ILE A 62 14.37 -4.75 -2.70
CA ILE A 62 13.99 -4.44 -4.08
C ILE A 62 13.34 -5.69 -4.68
N GLY A 63 12.04 -5.60 -4.97
CA GLY A 63 11.31 -6.60 -5.74
C GLY A 63 11.31 -6.24 -7.22
N THR A 64 11.57 -7.21 -8.09
CA THR A 64 11.58 -7.01 -9.56
C THR A 64 10.32 -7.53 -10.24
N GLU A 65 10.14 -7.22 -11.52
CA GLU A 65 9.02 -7.74 -12.33
C GLU A 65 9.02 -9.27 -12.42
N ASP A 66 10.21 -9.87 -12.37
CA ASP A 66 10.44 -11.32 -12.49
C ASP A 66 10.39 -12.05 -11.14
N ASN A 67 9.76 -11.46 -10.12
CA ASN A 67 9.65 -12.02 -8.77
C ASN A 67 11.00 -12.33 -8.11
N GLN A 68 12.04 -11.55 -8.40
CA GLN A 68 13.30 -11.61 -7.66
C GLN A 68 13.27 -10.61 -6.50
N LEU A 69 13.88 -11.00 -5.38
CA LEU A 69 14.06 -10.15 -4.21
C LEU A 69 15.54 -9.92 -3.95
N PHE A 70 15.95 -8.66 -3.96
CA PHE A 70 17.28 -8.23 -3.54
C PHE A 70 17.16 -7.57 -2.17
N SER A 71 17.98 -8.01 -1.22
CA SER A 71 18.04 -7.42 0.12
C SER A 71 19.42 -6.85 0.42
N LYS A 72 19.45 -5.75 1.15
CA LYS A 72 20.68 -5.15 1.69
C LYS A 72 20.44 -4.73 3.13
N LYS A 73 21.20 -5.29 4.06
CA LYS A 73 21.21 -4.91 5.48
C LYS A 73 22.27 -3.85 5.74
N HIS A 74 21.99 -2.95 6.67
CA HIS A 74 22.90 -1.92 7.14
C HIS A 74 23.29 -2.18 8.60
N GLU A 75 24.32 -1.45 9.05
CA GLU A 75 24.85 -1.59 10.40
C GLU A 75 23.81 -1.25 11.48
N SER A 76 23.86 -2.01 12.57
CA SER A 76 23.03 -1.80 13.75
C SER A 76 23.30 -0.46 14.44
N TRP A 77 22.27 0.08 15.08
CA TRP A 77 22.34 1.34 15.81
C TRP A 77 23.06 1.23 17.17
N ILE A 78 23.64 2.34 17.61
CA ILE A 78 24.33 2.48 18.90
C ILE A 78 23.31 2.52 20.03
N VAL A 79 23.46 1.61 20.99
CA VAL A 79 22.63 1.53 22.20
C VAL A 79 23.24 2.42 23.30
N PRO A 80 22.44 3.11 24.14
CA PRO A 80 22.95 3.90 25.26
C PRO A 80 23.82 3.07 26.19
N LYS A 81 24.88 3.70 26.73
CA LYS A 81 25.84 3.05 27.65
C LYS A 81 25.18 2.23 28.77
N LYS A 82 24.06 2.73 29.31
CA LYS A 82 23.28 2.06 30.38
C LYS A 82 22.74 0.68 29.98
N LEU A 83 22.43 0.47 28.70
CA LEU A 83 21.88 -0.78 28.16
C LEU A 83 22.88 -1.50 27.23
N GLN A 84 24.16 -1.13 27.26
CA GLN A 84 25.18 -1.73 26.39
C GLN A 84 25.30 -3.25 26.57
N HIS A 85 25.04 -3.76 27.79
CA HIS A 85 25.02 -5.19 28.08
C HIS A 85 23.93 -5.96 27.32
N LEU A 86 22.86 -5.29 26.85
CA LEU A 86 21.78 -5.89 26.06
C LEU A 86 22.02 -5.78 24.55
N LYS A 87 23.07 -5.09 24.11
CA LYS A 87 23.33 -4.80 22.68
C LYS A 87 23.34 -6.06 21.81
N SER A 88 24.02 -7.11 22.26
CA SER A 88 24.08 -8.38 21.51
C SER A 88 22.69 -9.02 21.35
N LYS A 89 21.89 -9.05 22.42
CA LYS A 89 20.52 -9.61 22.41
C LYS A 89 19.59 -8.78 21.49
N ILE A 90 19.74 -7.45 21.52
CA ILE A 90 19.01 -6.54 20.62
C ILE A 90 19.37 -6.81 19.16
N ASP A 91 20.67 -6.91 18.84
CA ASP A 91 21.14 -7.12 17.47
C ASP A 91 20.71 -8.48 16.92
N GLU A 92 20.83 -9.53 17.72
CA GLU A 92 20.38 -10.88 17.37
C GLU A 92 18.88 -10.89 17.07
N LYS A 93 18.07 -10.35 17.99
CA LYS A 93 16.60 -10.31 17.83
C LYS A 93 16.17 -9.41 16.65
N THR A 94 16.86 -8.30 16.43
CA THR A 94 16.63 -7.43 15.27
C THR A 94 16.94 -8.17 13.97
N ASN A 95 18.09 -8.83 13.86
CA ASN A 95 18.48 -9.57 12.67
C ASN A 95 17.55 -10.75 12.37
N TYR A 96 17.09 -11.44 13.43
CA TYR A 96 16.10 -12.49 13.34
C TYR A 96 14.80 -11.97 12.68
N TYR A 97 14.25 -10.85 13.16
CA TYR A 97 13.04 -10.26 12.56
C TYR A 97 13.25 -9.66 11.19
N LEU A 98 14.41 -9.08 10.93
CA LEU A 98 14.73 -8.60 9.58
C LEU A 98 14.65 -9.74 8.56
N ASN A 99 15.18 -10.91 8.94
CA ASN A 99 15.09 -12.11 8.11
C ASN A 99 13.65 -12.62 8.01
N LEU A 100 12.95 -12.81 9.13
CA LEU A 100 11.61 -13.39 9.15
C LEU A 100 10.54 -12.49 8.48
N TYR A 101 10.40 -11.25 8.93
CA TYR A 101 9.30 -10.36 8.55
C TYR A 101 9.50 -9.64 7.22
N PHE A 102 10.75 -9.52 6.74
CA PHE A 102 11.03 -8.73 5.54
C PHE A 102 11.73 -9.51 4.43
N GLU A 103 12.65 -10.45 4.72
CA GLU A 103 13.23 -11.29 3.65
C GLU A 103 12.36 -12.49 3.33
N LYS A 104 12.11 -13.36 4.32
CA LYS A 104 11.34 -14.60 4.13
C LYS A 104 9.89 -14.30 3.77
N LEU A 105 9.23 -13.39 4.47
CA LEU A 105 7.83 -13.06 4.20
C LEU A 105 7.62 -12.47 2.79
N GLU A 106 8.46 -11.53 2.36
CA GLU A 106 8.36 -10.99 0.99
C GLU A 106 8.67 -12.06 -0.06
N LYS A 107 9.60 -12.97 0.22
CA LYS A 107 9.85 -14.12 -0.64
C LYS A 107 8.65 -15.06 -0.72
N GLU A 108 7.97 -15.36 0.39
CA GLU A 108 6.76 -16.17 0.35
C GLU A 108 5.63 -15.49 -0.43
N LYS A 109 5.45 -14.18 -0.27
CA LYS A 109 4.52 -13.41 -1.12
C LYS A 109 4.88 -13.58 -2.60
N GLN A 110 6.16 -13.44 -2.97
CA GLN A 110 6.61 -13.61 -4.36
C GLN A 110 6.44 -15.04 -4.87
N ASN A 111 6.63 -16.07 -4.02
CA ASN A 111 6.39 -17.47 -4.39
C ASN A 111 4.93 -17.69 -4.80
N CYS A 112 3.98 -17.08 -4.08
CA CYS A 112 2.55 -17.12 -4.45
C CYS A 112 2.26 -16.44 -5.80
N LEU A 113 3.13 -15.53 -6.24
CA LEU A 113 2.98 -14.71 -7.46
C LEU A 113 3.84 -15.19 -8.65
N TYR A 114 4.66 -16.24 -8.47
CA TYR A 114 5.79 -16.62 -9.34
C TYR A 114 5.51 -16.70 -10.85
N SER A 115 4.29 -17.07 -11.27
CA SER A 115 3.93 -17.18 -12.68
C SER A 115 3.44 -15.88 -13.34
N SER A 116 3.40 -14.79 -12.58
CA SER A 116 2.83 -13.52 -13.01
C SER A 116 3.90 -12.42 -12.93
N LYS A 117 3.90 -11.50 -13.90
CA LYS A 117 4.72 -10.29 -13.81
C LYS A 117 4.26 -9.49 -12.59
N SER A 118 5.11 -9.38 -11.59
CA SER A 118 4.80 -8.65 -10.36
C SER A 118 5.01 -7.15 -10.54
N ASN A 119 4.36 -6.38 -9.68
CA ASN A 119 4.55 -4.94 -9.58
C ASN A 119 5.84 -4.67 -8.78
N PRO A 120 6.92 -4.18 -9.42
CA PRO A 120 8.18 -3.99 -8.73
C PRO A 120 8.07 -2.94 -7.62
N PHE A 121 8.89 -3.07 -6.59
CA PHE A 121 8.86 -2.17 -5.45
C PHE A 121 10.24 -1.96 -4.83
N VAL A 122 10.36 -0.86 -4.10
CA VAL A 122 11.47 -0.60 -3.17
C VAL A 122 10.91 -0.42 -1.78
N LYS A 123 11.42 -1.18 -0.81
CA LYS A 123 11.00 -1.16 0.58
C LYS A 123 12.17 -0.80 1.49
N PHE A 124 11.96 0.20 2.34
CA PHE A 124 12.88 0.66 3.36
C PHE A 124 12.38 0.21 4.72
N VAL A 125 13.20 -0.55 5.46
CA VAL A 125 12.92 -0.92 6.84
C VAL A 125 13.72 0.01 7.73
N PHE A 126 13.01 0.70 8.63
CA PHE A 126 13.64 1.59 9.59
C PHE A 126 14.00 0.87 10.88
N THR A 127 14.96 1.43 11.60
CA THR A 127 15.40 0.94 12.89
C THR A 127 14.20 0.85 13.86
N PRO A 128 14.03 -0.28 14.57
CA PRO A 128 12.84 -0.50 15.37
C PRO A 128 12.83 0.36 16.62
N LEU A 129 11.65 0.72 17.09
CA LEU A 129 11.42 1.07 18.49
C LEU A 129 11.55 -0.20 19.33
N ILE A 130 12.20 -0.09 20.49
CA ILE A 130 12.47 -1.23 21.36
C ILE A 130 11.84 -1.00 22.72
N GLU A 131 11.10 -1.98 23.22
CA GLU A 131 10.52 -1.95 24.56
C GLU A 131 11.04 -3.12 25.39
N PHE A 132 11.31 -2.85 26.67
CA PHE A 132 11.81 -3.84 27.62
C PHE A 132 10.74 -4.14 28.65
N SER A 133 10.43 -5.43 28.81
CA SER A 133 9.48 -5.92 29.80
C SER A 133 10.11 -6.04 31.19
N ILE A 134 9.27 -6.12 32.23
CA ILE A 134 9.72 -6.43 33.60
C ILE A 134 10.42 -7.80 33.66
N GLU A 135 9.95 -8.76 32.86
CA GLU A 135 10.51 -10.10 32.73
C GLU A 135 11.79 -10.18 31.87
N GLY A 136 12.28 -9.05 31.34
CA GLY A 136 13.50 -9.01 30.51
C GLY A 136 13.29 -9.38 29.03
N GLU A 137 12.03 -9.41 28.59
CA GLU A 137 11.68 -9.55 27.18
C GLU A 137 11.90 -8.25 26.40
N ILE A 138 12.23 -8.41 25.12
CA ILE A 138 12.52 -7.30 24.19
C ILE A 138 11.46 -7.30 23.10
N TYR A 139 10.60 -6.31 23.06
CA TYR A 139 9.61 -6.15 21.98
C TYR A 139 10.15 -5.18 20.93
N LEU A 140 9.98 -5.52 19.66
CA LEU A 140 10.47 -4.74 18.53
C LEU A 140 9.31 -4.31 17.64
N TYR A 141 9.26 -3.01 17.35
CA TYR A 141 8.24 -2.38 16.53
C TYR A 141 8.92 -1.74 15.33
N PHE A 142 8.71 -2.31 14.15
CA PHE A 142 9.34 -1.84 12.92
C PHE A 142 8.38 -0.97 12.13
N VAL A 143 8.89 0.14 11.62
CA VAL A 143 8.20 0.93 10.60
C VAL A 143 8.89 0.67 9.27
N THR A 144 8.12 0.47 8.21
CA THR A 144 8.63 0.32 6.85
C THR A 144 7.96 1.31 5.91
N LEU A 145 8.63 1.66 4.82
CA LEU A 145 8.10 2.43 3.71
C LEU A 145 8.32 1.66 2.42
N THR A 146 7.25 1.29 1.74
CA THR A 146 7.27 0.62 0.44
C THR A 146 6.74 1.55 -0.64
N VAL A 147 7.46 1.67 -1.75
CA VAL A 147 7.03 2.38 -2.96
C VAL A 147 6.98 1.38 -4.11
N TYR A 148 5.82 1.25 -4.72
CA TYR A 148 5.60 0.42 -5.89
C TYR A 148 5.78 1.23 -7.17
N GLN A 149 6.18 0.57 -8.26
CA GLN A 149 6.35 1.22 -9.57
C GLN A 149 5.04 1.73 -10.18
N ASN A 150 3.89 1.22 -9.74
CA ASN A 150 2.59 1.80 -10.10
C ASN A 150 2.30 3.13 -9.39
N GLY A 151 3.16 3.58 -8.48
CA GLY A 151 3.03 4.82 -7.72
C GLY A 151 2.37 4.65 -6.35
N SER A 152 1.94 3.44 -5.96
CA SER A 152 1.43 3.18 -4.61
C SER A 152 2.53 3.36 -3.56
N ILE A 153 2.18 4.01 -2.45
CA ILE A 153 3.07 4.15 -1.31
C ILE A 153 2.37 3.52 -0.10
N ILE A 154 3.07 2.62 0.60
CA ILE A 154 2.56 1.95 1.80
C ILE A 154 3.56 2.17 2.93
N ILE A 155 3.08 2.61 4.09
CA ILE A 155 3.84 2.57 5.33
C ILE A 155 3.28 1.43 6.16
N GLU A 156 4.13 0.53 6.66
CA GLU A 156 3.68 -0.60 7.49
C GLU A 156 4.32 -0.52 8.86
N LEU A 157 3.52 -0.71 9.90
CA LEU A 157 3.96 -0.93 11.26
C LEU A 157 3.84 -2.43 11.58
N PHE A 158 4.98 -3.06 11.83
CA PHE A 158 5.06 -4.46 12.28
C PHE A 158 5.28 -4.49 13.78
N GLU A 159 4.36 -5.15 14.48
CA GLU A 159 4.36 -5.31 15.93
C GLU A 159 4.45 -6.82 16.24
N ASP A 160 5.56 -7.24 16.86
CA ASP A 160 5.64 -8.59 17.42
C ASP A 160 4.96 -8.59 18.79
N LEU A 161 3.79 -9.24 18.84
CA LEU A 161 2.95 -9.28 20.03
C LEU A 161 3.09 -10.60 20.79
N ARG A 162 4.02 -11.47 20.42
CA ARG A 162 4.30 -12.70 21.18
C ARG A 162 4.64 -12.37 22.62
N ASN A 163 3.98 -13.04 23.56
CA ASN A 163 4.07 -12.77 24.99
C ASN A 163 3.46 -11.42 25.44
N SER A 164 2.62 -10.78 24.63
CA SER A 164 1.85 -9.60 25.08
C SER A 164 0.70 -10.02 25.99
N PHE A 165 0.23 -9.08 26.80
CA PHE A 165 -1.00 -9.24 27.57
C PHE A 165 -2.18 -8.70 26.77
N TYR A 166 -3.37 -9.23 27.02
CA TYR A 166 -4.60 -8.70 26.45
C TYR A 166 -5.55 -8.31 27.56
N ASP A 167 -6.34 -7.27 27.31
CA ASP A 167 -7.53 -6.99 28.10
C ASP A 167 -8.65 -7.99 27.79
N ILE A 168 -9.73 -7.92 28.57
CA ILE A 168 -10.87 -8.87 28.51
C ILE A 168 -11.47 -8.98 27.09
N GLU A 169 -11.39 -7.90 26.31
CA GLU A 169 -11.92 -7.84 24.95
C GLU A 169 -11.00 -8.42 23.87
N PHE A 170 -9.75 -8.77 24.22
CA PHE A 170 -8.79 -9.43 23.31
C PHE A 170 -8.42 -8.64 22.04
N LEU A 171 -8.70 -7.33 22.00
CA LEU A 171 -8.38 -6.46 20.87
C LEU A 171 -7.24 -5.47 21.15
N HIS A 172 -6.95 -5.23 22.42
CA HIS A 172 -5.95 -4.26 22.85
C HIS A 172 -4.81 -4.99 23.56
N PRO A 173 -3.79 -5.45 22.80
CA PRO A 173 -2.59 -5.98 23.40
C PRO A 173 -1.86 -4.84 24.15
N TYR A 174 -1.30 -5.16 25.30
CA TYR A 174 -0.45 -4.25 26.05
C TYR A 174 0.74 -5.01 26.63
N THR A 175 1.85 -4.30 26.86
CA THR A 175 3.01 -4.86 27.54
C THR A 175 3.33 -4.03 28.78
N LYS A 176 3.81 -4.70 29.84
CA LYS A 176 4.23 -4.04 31.09
C LYS A 176 5.71 -3.70 30.99
N MET A 177 6.01 -2.43 30.74
CA MET A 177 7.36 -2.01 30.34
C MET A 177 8.14 -1.32 31.46
N VAL A 178 9.46 -1.52 31.44
CA VAL A 178 10.41 -0.85 32.34
C VAL A 178 11.27 0.20 31.63
N ALA A 179 11.46 0.06 30.32
CA ALA A 179 12.24 1.00 29.52
C ALA A 179 11.84 0.95 28.04
N LYS A 180 12.09 2.05 27.32
CA LYS A 180 11.93 2.16 25.87
C LYS A 180 13.17 2.78 25.23
N LEU A 181 13.59 2.27 24.08
CA LEU A 181 14.58 2.89 23.22
C LEU A 181 13.93 3.42 21.95
N PHE A 182 14.12 4.71 21.72
CA PHE A 182 13.60 5.40 20.56
C PHE A 182 14.71 5.69 19.58
N PRO A 183 14.57 5.31 18.31
CA PRO A 183 15.50 5.75 17.28
C PRO A 183 15.34 7.25 17.06
N ASP A 184 16.43 8.01 17.20
CA ASP A 184 16.43 9.44 16.92
C ASP A 184 16.49 9.69 15.41
N PHE A 185 15.33 9.77 14.77
CA PHE A 185 15.20 10.02 13.32
C PHE A 185 15.75 11.37 12.86
N LYS A 186 15.93 12.33 13.79
CA LYS A 186 16.43 13.67 13.45
C LYS A 186 17.95 13.74 13.48
N LYS A 187 18.62 12.88 14.26
CA LYS A 187 20.08 12.89 14.38
C LYS A 187 20.75 11.89 13.44
N LYS A 188 21.93 12.28 12.95
CA LYS A 188 22.73 11.45 12.03
C LYS A 188 23.61 10.41 12.72
N ASN A 189 23.69 10.42 14.05
CA ASN A 189 24.64 9.64 14.83
C ASN A 189 24.21 8.17 15.08
N LYS A 190 23.14 7.70 14.42
CA LYS A 190 22.61 6.33 14.52
C LYS A 190 22.53 5.81 15.97
N SER A 191 22.00 6.63 16.88
CA SER A 191 21.95 6.30 18.31
C SER A 191 20.53 6.28 18.83
N TYR A 192 20.22 5.30 19.67
CA TYR A 192 18.97 5.26 20.42
C TYR A 192 18.95 6.28 21.57
N SER A 193 17.77 6.80 21.88
CA SER A 193 17.47 7.60 23.07
C SER A 193 16.64 6.78 24.07
N LEU A 194 17.07 6.75 25.33
CA LEU A 194 16.39 6.02 26.40
C LEU A 194 15.24 6.84 26.99
N ASN A 195 14.03 6.25 27.05
CA ASN A 195 12.82 6.85 27.63
C ASN A 195 12.55 8.27 27.11
N SER A 196 12.76 8.46 25.80
CA SER A 196 12.42 9.70 25.10
C SER A 196 10.91 9.97 25.17
N SER A 197 10.52 11.24 25.06
CA SER A 197 9.12 11.61 24.86
C SER A 197 8.64 11.36 23.42
N GLN A 198 9.56 11.04 22.51
CA GLN A 198 9.22 10.67 21.13
C GLN A 198 8.46 9.34 21.12
N GLN A 199 7.51 9.18 20.21
CA GLN A 199 6.68 7.99 20.06
C GLN A 199 6.77 7.40 18.65
N LEU A 200 6.17 6.22 18.45
CA LEU A 200 6.09 5.60 17.13
C LEU A 200 5.37 6.49 16.11
N ASP A 201 4.34 7.19 16.57
CA ASP A 201 3.60 8.16 15.76
C ASP A 201 4.50 9.31 15.26
N ASP A 202 5.55 9.68 15.99
CA ASP A 202 6.50 10.70 15.52
C ASP A 202 7.31 10.22 14.31
N ILE A 203 7.66 8.93 14.27
CA ILE A 203 8.34 8.31 13.14
C ILE A 203 7.42 8.28 11.92
N LEU A 204 6.19 7.83 12.12
CA LEU A 204 5.16 7.81 11.08
C LEU A 204 4.91 9.22 10.53
N ASN A 205 4.72 10.20 11.40
CA ASN A 205 4.52 11.61 11.04
C ASN A 205 5.73 12.21 10.32
N TYR A 206 6.95 11.84 10.71
CA TYR A 206 8.15 12.24 10.00
C TYR A 206 8.14 11.71 8.56
N ILE A 207 7.90 10.41 8.35
CA ILE A 207 7.84 9.82 7.01
C ILE A 207 6.74 10.48 6.18
N LYS A 208 5.53 10.64 6.73
CA LYS A 208 4.41 11.33 6.07
C LYS A 208 4.79 12.75 5.65
N LYS A 209 5.41 13.52 6.54
CA LYS A 209 5.86 14.89 6.24
C LYS A 209 6.90 14.90 5.10
N GLU A 210 7.85 13.97 5.14
CA GLU A 210 8.87 13.85 4.10
C GLU A 210 8.27 13.46 2.74
N LEU A 211 7.22 12.62 2.71
CA LEU A 211 6.47 12.29 1.51
C LEU A 211 5.63 13.47 1.00
N SER A 212 4.91 14.15 1.88
CA SER A 212 4.12 15.35 1.54
C SER A 212 4.98 16.51 1.04
N SER A 213 6.28 16.55 1.36
CA SER A 213 7.18 17.60 0.83
C SER A 213 7.64 17.38 -0.62
N ILE A 214 7.35 16.21 -1.20
CA ILE A 214 7.78 15.88 -2.57
C ILE A 214 7.10 16.84 -3.56
N ASN A 215 7.84 17.20 -4.61
CA ASN A 215 7.34 18.03 -5.72
C ASN A 215 6.68 19.36 -5.29
N GLY A 216 7.16 19.96 -4.20
CA GLY A 216 6.67 21.25 -3.71
C GLY A 216 5.42 21.18 -2.83
N GLY A 217 4.93 19.98 -2.50
CA GLY A 217 3.75 19.78 -1.66
C GLY A 217 2.75 18.81 -2.27
N ILE A 218 2.55 17.65 -1.65
CA ILE A 218 1.52 16.67 -2.04
C ILE A 218 0.61 16.42 -0.85
N GLN A 219 -0.70 16.57 -1.06
CA GLN A 219 -1.69 16.20 -0.05
C GLN A 219 -2.03 14.72 -0.16
N LEU A 220 -1.50 13.92 0.77
CA LEU A 220 -1.75 12.48 0.81
C LEU A 220 -3.10 12.19 1.50
N SER A 221 -3.92 11.35 0.87
CA SER A 221 -5.00 10.62 1.52
C SER A 221 -4.39 9.42 2.24
N GLU A 222 -4.90 9.17 3.45
CA GLU A 222 -4.49 8.04 4.28
C GLU A 222 -5.67 7.09 4.47
N ARG A 223 -5.43 5.81 4.21
CA ARG A 223 -6.31 4.71 4.59
C ARG A 223 -5.49 3.69 5.34
N PHE A 224 -6.03 3.15 6.43
CA PHE A 224 -5.33 2.18 7.25
C PHE A 224 -6.10 0.87 7.39
N PHE A 225 -5.36 -0.24 7.49
CA PHE A 225 -5.88 -1.57 7.74
C PHE A 225 -5.04 -2.24 8.84
N PHE A 226 -5.70 -3.02 9.70
CA PHE A 226 -5.09 -3.83 10.73
C PHE A 226 -5.16 -5.29 10.34
N LEU A 227 -4.04 -5.99 10.37
CA LEU A 227 -3.92 -7.41 10.10
C LEU A 227 -3.32 -8.08 11.32
N HIS A 228 -4.06 -9.01 11.92
CA HIS A 228 -3.59 -9.82 13.03
C HIS A 228 -3.36 -11.25 12.52
N PHE A 229 -2.10 -11.68 12.55
CA PHE A 229 -1.70 -13.05 12.23
C PHE A 229 -1.50 -13.81 13.52
N ILE A 230 -2.39 -14.76 13.79
CA ILE A 230 -2.37 -15.58 14.99
C ILE A 230 -2.01 -17.00 14.62
N THR A 231 -0.90 -17.49 15.18
CA THR A 231 -0.49 -18.89 15.03
C THR A 231 -0.89 -19.70 16.26
N ASN A 232 -0.84 -21.02 16.14
CA ASN A 232 -1.04 -21.96 17.25
C ASN A 232 -2.47 -21.98 17.85
N MET A 233 -3.47 -21.51 17.09
CA MET A 233 -4.89 -21.50 17.50
C MET A 233 -5.40 -22.88 17.93
N SER A 234 -4.94 -23.96 17.28
CA SER A 234 -5.35 -25.33 17.60
C SER A 234 -4.90 -25.75 19.01
N GLU A 235 -3.64 -25.51 19.39
CA GLU A 235 -3.15 -25.84 20.74
C GLU A 235 -3.83 -24.96 21.80
N MET A 236 -4.05 -23.68 21.51
CA MET A 236 -4.81 -22.80 22.41
C MET A 236 -6.22 -23.37 22.68
N ASN A 237 -6.91 -23.81 21.63
CA ASN A 237 -8.25 -24.41 21.75
C ASN A 237 -8.30 -25.70 22.58
N LYS A 238 -7.16 -26.35 22.88
CA LYS A 238 -7.12 -27.53 23.77
C LYS A 238 -7.14 -27.17 25.25
N MET A 239 -6.86 -25.91 25.61
CA MET A 239 -6.84 -25.46 27.01
C MET A 239 -8.24 -25.46 27.60
N ASP A 240 -8.36 -25.87 28.86
CA ASP A 240 -9.67 -26.01 29.55
C ASP A 240 -10.54 -24.76 29.47
N PHE A 241 -9.91 -23.59 29.43
CA PHE A 241 -10.58 -22.30 29.28
C PHE A 241 -11.33 -22.17 27.94
N PHE A 242 -10.75 -22.65 26.83
CA PHE A 242 -11.31 -22.55 25.48
C PHE A 242 -12.12 -23.79 25.05
N LYS A 243 -12.17 -24.85 25.86
CA LYS A 243 -12.93 -26.07 25.54
C LYS A 243 -14.43 -25.83 25.37
N LYS A 244 -14.99 -24.88 26.13
CA LYS A 244 -16.42 -24.54 26.07
C LYS A 244 -16.71 -23.57 24.93
N ASP A 245 -15.86 -22.57 24.78
CA ASP A 245 -15.99 -21.49 23.80
C ASP A 245 -14.62 -21.36 23.13
N LYS A 246 -14.46 -21.99 21.95
CA LYS A 246 -13.17 -22.00 21.24
C LYS A 246 -12.71 -20.57 20.95
N LEU A 247 -11.41 -20.32 20.87
CA LEU A 247 -10.84 -19.00 20.61
C LEU A 247 -11.39 -18.39 19.31
N TYR A 248 -11.64 -19.22 18.27
CA TYR A 248 -12.36 -18.74 17.08
C TYR A 248 -13.76 -18.22 17.42
N THR A 249 -14.47 -18.81 18.38
CA THR A 249 -15.82 -18.39 18.81
C THR A 249 -15.75 -17.03 19.52
N TRP A 250 -14.76 -16.80 20.38
CA TRP A 250 -14.55 -15.48 21.01
C TRP A 250 -14.15 -14.41 20.00
N MET A 251 -13.25 -14.75 19.06
CA MET A 251 -12.86 -13.85 17.98
C MET A 251 -14.02 -13.55 17.02
N ILE A 252 -14.94 -14.50 16.79
CA ILE A 252 -16.18 -14.31 16.02
C ILE A 252 -17.21 -13.48 16.82
N ASN A 253 -17.25 -13.59 18.15
CA ASN A 253 -18.30 -13.01 19.00
C ASN A 253 -18.11 -11.53 19.41
N ALA A 254 -16.99 -10.87 19.10
CA ALA A 254 -16.96 -9.40 19.12
C ALA A 254 -17.85 -8.86 17.98
N PRO A 255 -18.75 -7.90 18.24
CA PRO A 255 -20.04 -7.77 17.57
C PRO A 255 -19.90 -7.76 16.04
N TYR A 256 -20.44 -8.82 15.44
CA TYR A 256 -20.62 -8.96 14.00
C TYR A 256 -22.11 -9.16 13.74
N SER A 257 -22.69 -8.37 12.82
CA SER A 257 -24.08 -8.53 12.41
C SER A 257 -24.23 -9.82 11.61
N ILE A 258 -25.01 -10.74 12.17
CA ILE A 258 -25.32 -12.07 11.64
C ILE A 258 -26.18 -11.92 10.38
N GLN A 259 -25.57 -12.05 9.21
CA GLN A 259 -26.22 -12.61 8.02
C GLN A 259 -25.17 -12.93 6.95
N SER A 260 -25.20 -14.19 6.50
CA SER A 260 -24.41 -14.82 5.44
C SER A 260 -23.03 -15.37 5.85
N LEU A 261 -22.97 -16.69 6.02
CA LEU A 261 -21.98 -17.57 5.40
C LEU A 261 -22.30 -19.01 5.81
N SER A 262 -23.33 -19.56 5.17
CA SER A 262 -23.42 -21.00 4.95
C SER A 262 -23.62 -21.24 3.47
N SER A 263 -22.61 -21.80 2.82
CA SER A 263 -22.87 -22.78 1.78
C SER A 263 -21.68 -23.74 1.72
N LYS A 264 -21.99 -24.99 2.05
CA LYS A 264 -21.06 -26.10 2.18
C LYS A 264 -21.08 -26.95 0.91
N GLU A 265 -21.13 -26.31 -0.26
CA GLU A 265 -21.16 -27.01 -1.55
C GLU A 265 -19.95 -26.59 -2.39
N LYS A 266 -18.81 -27.26 -2.12
CA LYS A 266 -17.59 -27.21 -2.95
C LYS A 266 -17.95 -27.83 -4.33
N SER A 267 -17.88 -27.03 -5.40
CA SER A 267 -18.09 -27.48 -6.78
C SER A 267 -16.93 -28.36 -7.24
N LYS A 268 -17.28 -29.48 -7.88
CA LYS A 268 -16.40 -30.61 -8.21
C LYS A 268 -15.55 -30.40 -9.47
N TYR A 269 -15.18 -29.17 -9.81
CA TYR A 269 -14.36 -28.89 -10.98
C TYR A 269 -13.28 -27.90 -10.60
N TYR A 270 -12.05 -28.40 -10.48
CA TYR A 270 -10.90 -28.06 -11.33
C TYR A 270 -9.65 -28.68 -10.66
N LEU A 271 -8.99 -29.59 -11.37
CA LEU A 271 -7.66 -30.15 -11.10
C LEU A 271 -6.64 -29.22 -11.81
N THR A 272 -5.44 -28.91 -11.35
CA THR A 272 -4.34 -29.72 -10.81
C THR A 272 -3.37 -28.78 -10.07
N ASN A 273 -2.88 -29.19 -8.90
CA ASN A 273 -1.98 -28.45 -7.97
C ASN A 273 -2.53 -27.13 -7.42
N TYR A 274 -3.58 -27.22 -6.59
CA TYR A 274 -4.06 -26.10 -5.79
C TYR A 274 -3.45 -26.13 -4.40
N PHE A 275 -2.92 -25.01 -3.94
CA PHE A 275 -2.86 -24.72 -2.52
C PHE A 275 -4.30 -24.52 -2.04
N ASP A 276 -4.69 -25.27 -1.02
CA ASP A 276 -6.02 -25.23 -0.45
C ASP A 276 -6.21 -23.95 0.37
N LEU A 277 -7.39 -23.32 0.27
CA LEU A 277 -7.79 -22.26 1.21
C LEU A 277 -7.87 -22.81 2.64
N ASP A 278 -7.94 -24.13 2.82
CA ASP A 278 -7.84 -24.79 4.12
C ASP A 278 -6.53 -24.44 4.89
N SER A 279 -5.52 -23.86 4.23
CA SER A 279 -4.27 -23.39 4.89
C SER A 279 -4.41 -22.06 5.66
N ILE A 280 -5.48 -21.28 5.43
CA ILE A 280 -5.72 -20.01 6.10
C ILE A 280 -7.21 -19.77 6.30
N ASN A 281 -7.59 -19.57 7.56
CA ASN A 281 -8.88 -19.02 7.94
C ASN A 281 -8.75 -17.54 8.29
N TYR A 282 -9.80 -16.76 8.05
CA TYR A 282 -9.81 -15.36 8.47
C TYR A 282 -11.21 -14.81 8.73
N ILE A 283 -11.27 -13.72 9.50
CA ILE A 283 -12.48 -12.92 9.74
C ILE A 283 -12.16 -11.47 9.42
N ASN A 284 -13.08 -10.82 8.71
CA ASN A 284 -13.05 -9.38 8.48
C ASN A 284 -14.00 -8.67 9.47
N LYS A 285 -13.53 -7.64 10.16
CA LYS A 285 -14.33 -6.70 10.96
C LYS A 285 -14.08 -5.26 10.48
N GLY A 286 -14.44 -4.99 9.23
CA GLY A 286 -14.23 -3.68 8.59
C GLY A 286 -12.80 -3.49 8.11
N ALA A 287 -12.02 -2.68 8.82
CA ALA A 287 -10.60 -2.45 8.51
C ALA A 287 -9.67 -3.40 9.28
N ASN A 288 -10.21 -4.28 10.12
CA ASN A 288 -9.45 -5.25 10.92
C ASN A 288 -9.67 -6.67 10.39
N TYR A 289 -8.59 -7.36 10.05
CA TYR A 289 -8.59 -8.75 9.62
C TYR A 289 -7.83 -9.59 10.62
N ILE A 290 -8.45 -10.66 11.09
CA ILE A 290 -7.77 -11.66 11.93
C ILE A 290 -7.62 -12.93 11.11
N ILE A 291 -6.39 -13.43 11.01
CA ILE A 291 -5.96 -14.47 10.09
C ILE A 291 -5.22 -15.54 10.90
N TRP A 292 -5.55 -16.80 10.66
CA TRP A 292 -4.93 -17.93 11.37
C TRP A 292 -4.93 -19.20 10.51
N ASN A 293 -4.13 -20.20 10.90
CA ASN A 293 -4.14 -21.54 10.31
C ASN A 293 -4.69 -22.55 11.35
N ASP A 294 -5.39 -23.56 10.87
CA ASP A 294 -5.86 -24.72 11.65
C ASP A 294 -4.82 -25.85 11.72
N ASP A 295 -3.68 -25.74 11.03
CA ASP A 295 -2.60 -26.72 11.07
C ASP A 295 -2.01 -26.91 12.48
N ASN A 296 -1.74 -28.18 12.82
CA ASN A 296 -1.16 -28.59 14.10
C ASN A 296 0.38 -28.53 14.12
N SER A 297 0.99 -27.77 13.21
CA SER A 297 2.44 -27.60 13.17
C SER A 297 2.87 -26.72 14.35
N ASN A 298 3.87 -27.17 15.13
CA ASN A 298 4.43 -26.38 16.23
C ASN A 298 5.49 -25.36 15.75
N ASP A 299 5.67 -25.17 14.45
CA ASP A 299 6.63 -24.21 13.91
C ASP A 299 5.95 -22.86 13.63
N PHE A 300 6.17 -21.90 14.54
CA PHE A 300 5.71 -20.53 14.40
C PHE A 300 6.10 -19.91 13.05
N GLU A 301 7.38 -20.02 12.66
CA GLU A 301 7.88 -19.32 11.47
C GLU A 301 7.22 -19.84 10.21
N SER A 302 7.16 -21.16 10.05
CA SER A 302 6.51 -21.79 8.89
C SER A 302 5.03 -21.42 8.84
N ASN A 303 4.31 -21.53 9.97
CA ASN A 303 2.89 -21.21 10.02
C ASN A 303 2.63 -19.73 9.71
N PHE A 304 3.40 -18.82 10.31
CA PHE A 304 3.29 -17.40 10.05
C PHE A 304 3.59 -17.06 8.59
N LEU A 305 4.70 -17.58 8.03
CA LEU A 305 5.12 -17.31 6.67
C LEU A 305 4.11 -17.83 5.64
N GLN A 306 3.55 -19.02 5.85
CA GLN A 306 2.48 -19.56 5.03
C GLN A 306 1.22 -18.69 5.10
N GLN A 307 0.77 -18.34 6.31
CA GLN A 307 -0.42 -17.53 6.53
C GLN A 307 -0.28 -16.12 5.96
N ALA A 308 0.76 -15.41 6.37
CA ALA A 308 0.98 -14.03 5.97
C ALA A 308 1.39 -13.93 4.51
N GLY A 309 2.19 -14.87 3.98
CA GLY A 309 2.60 -14.89 2.58
C GLY A 309 1.41 -14.96 1.63
N LEU A 310 0.56 -15.98 1.80
CA LEU A 310 -0.61 -16.19 0.95
C LEU A 310 -1.67 -15.10 1.15
N PHE A 311 -1.99 -14.70 2.39
CA PHE A 311 -2.98 -13.64 2.63
C PHE A 311 -2.53 -12.29 2.07
N LEU A 312 -1.28 -11.87 2.35
CA LEU A 312 -0.78 -10.57 1.87
C LEU A 312 -0.61 -10.52 0.35
N ALA A 313 -0.34 -11.65 -0.31
CA ALA A 313 -0.30 -11.73 -1.77
C ALA A 313 -1.67 -11.36 -2.40
N SER A 314 -2.78 -11.74 -1.76
CA SER A 314 -4.14 -11.33 -2.16
C SER A 314 -4.52 -9.95 -1.65
N ALA A 315 -4.25 -9.66 -0.37
CA ALA A 315 -4.81 -8.49 0.31
C ALA A 315 -4.10 -7.18 -0.09
N THR A 316 -2.79 -7.21 -0.33
CA THR A 316 -2.03 -6.01 -0.73
C THR A 316 -2.62 -5.33 -1.97
N PRO A 317 -2.78 -6.02 -3.12
CA PRO A 317 -3.37 -5.38 -4.29
C PRO A 317 -4.84 -5.00 -4.10
N PHE A 318 -5.61 -5.75 -3.30
CA PHE A 318 -7.00 -5.40 -2.99
C PHE A 318 -7.07 -4.04 -2.28
N PHE A 319 -6.30 -3.86 -1.21
CA PHE A 319 -6.28 -2.62 -0.45
C PHE A 319 -5.70 -1.44 -1.25
N GLN A 320 -4.72 -1.69 -2.12
CA GLN A 320 -4.22 -0.69 -3.07
C GLN A 320 -5.30 -0.16 -4.01
N LEU A 321 -6.22 -1.03 -4.48
CA LEU A 321 -7.32 -0.64 -5.36
C LEU A 321 -8.43 0.10 -4.61
N VAL A 322 -8.80 -0.37 -3.42
CA VAL A 322 -9.75 0.34 -2.54
C VAL A 322 -9.26 1.76 -2.25
N CYS A 323 -7.98 1.92 -1.90
CA CYS A 323 -7.42 3.23 -1.62
C CYS A 323 -7.42 4.14 -2.87
N LEU A 324 -7.19 3.57 -4.07
CA LEU A 324 -7.25 4.32 -5.32
C LEU A 324 -8.66 4.86 -5.56
N ASP A 325 -9.67 4.00 -5.48
CA ASP A 325 -11.06 4.38 -5.76
C ASP A 325 -11.55 5.47 -4.79
N GLU A 326 -11.25 5.34 -3.50
CA GLU A 326 -11.52 6.38 -2.51
C GLU A 326 -10.82 7.70 -2.86
N THR A 327 -9.56 7.62 -3.31
CA THR A 327 -8.80 8.81 -3.74
C THR A 327 -9.38 9.43 -5.02
N ILE A 328 -9.94 8.61 -5.92
CA ILE A 328 -10.64 9.09 -7.11
C ILE A 328 -11.94 9.79 -6.70
N MET A 329 -12.73 9.22 -5.79
CA MET A 329 -13.97 9.85 -5.31
C MET A 329 -13.68 11.19 -4.63
N ASP A 330 -12.75 11.20 -3.66
CA ASP A 330 -12.28 12.43 -3.01
C ASP A 330 -11.73 13.44 -4.05
N GLY A 331 -11.07 12.93 -5.08
CA GLY A 331 -10.47 13.71 -6.15
C GLY A 331 -11.48 14.36 -7.08
N LEU A 332 -12.46 13.60 -7.54
CA LEU A 332 -13.52 14.11 -8.42
C LEU A 332 -14.36 15.17 -7.72
N GLU A 333 -14.62 15.01 -6.42
CA GLU A 333 -15.32 16.01 -5.61
C GLU A 333 -14.49 17.29 -5.39
N LYS A 334 -13.18 17.16 -5.16
CA LYS A 334 -12.30 18.30 -4.80
C LYS A 334 -11.70 19.04 -6.00
N PHE A 335 -11.40 18.36 -7.11
CA PHE A 335 -10.46 18.90 -8.08
C PHE A 335 -11.05 19.74 -9.20
N LYS A 336 -12.38 19.71 -9.45
CA LYS A 336 -13.01 20.40 -10.59
C LYS A 336 -12.07 20.41 -11.81
N LEU A 337 -11.55 19.23 -12.21
CA LEU A 337 -10.46 19.09 -13.19
C LEU A 337 -10.84 19.89 -14.44
N SER A 338 -10.31 21.10 -14.56
CA SER A 338 -10.92 22.19 -15.37
C SER A 338 -10.43 22.21 -16.81
N ASN A 339 -9.59 21.26 -17.19
CA ASN A 339 -8.97 21.15 -18.50
C ASN A 339 -8.89 19.68 -18.92
N ASP A 340 -9.48 19.35 -20.08
CA ASP A 340 -9.52 18.01 -20.67
C ASP A 340 -8.16 17.32 -20.70
N LYS A 341 -7.07 18.07 -20.92
CA LYS A 341 -5.70 17.54 -20.94
C LYS A 341 -5.26 16.97 -19.58
N GLN A 342 -5.66 17.62 -18.49
CA GLN A 342 -5.36 17.14 -17.14
C GLN A 342 -6.21 15.93 -16.78
N LEU A 343 -7.48 15.94 -17.18
CA LEU A 343 -8.39 14.81 -16.99
C LEU A 343 -7.90 13.56 -17.74
N ILE A 344 -7.47 13.70 -19.00
CA ILE A 344 -6.88 12.59 -19.77
C ILE A 344 -5.66 12.01 -19.06
N LYS A 345 -4.72 12.86 -18.60
CA LYS A 345 -3.51 12.39 -17.89
C LYS A 345 -3.84 11.69 -16.58
N PHE A 346 -4.81 12.22 -15.83
CA PHE A 346 -5.26 11.61 -14.58
C PHE A 346 -5.88 10.23 -14.85
N ASN A 347 -6.73 10.13 -15.87
CA ASN A 347 -7.35 8.87 -16.25
C ASN A 347 -6.33 7.86 -16.81
N GLU A 348 -5.33 8.29 -17.58
CA GLU A 348 -4.21 7.43 -18.01
C GLU A 348 -3.43 6.89 -16.80
N TRP A 349 -3.16 7.74 -15.80
CA TRP A 349 -2.50 7.32 -14.56
C TRP A 349 -3.34 6.31 -13.77
N ILE A 350 -4.64 6.57 -13.58
CA ILE A 350 -5.60 5.62 -12.95
C ILE A 350 -5.58 4.29 -13.69
N HIS A 351 -5.70 4.33 -15.02
CA HIS A 351 -5.73 3.13 -15.83
C HIS A 351 -4.43 2.32 -15.69
N ASN A 352 -3.26 2.99 -15.73
CA ASN A 352 -1.97 2.33 -15.53
C ASN A 352 -1.84 1.74 -14.12
N TYR A 353 -2.32 2.43 -13.10
CA TYR A 353 -2.36 1.93 -11.73
C TYR A 353 -3.23 0.66 -11.65
N LYS A 354 -4.47 0.72 -12.14
CA LYS A 354 -5.40 -0.42 -12.17
C LYS A 354 -4.82 -1.61 -12.96
N ARG A 355 -4.23 -1.32 -14.12
CA ARG A 355 -3.56 -2.32 -14.98
C ARG A 355 -2.44 -3.04 -14.24
N SER A 356 -1.73 -2.37 -13.33
CA SER A 356 -0.68 -3.01 -12.52
C SER A 356 -1.20 -4.12 -11.60
N SER A 357 -2.50 -4.17 -11.30
CA SER A 357 -3.13 -5.25 -10.51
C SER A 357 -3.69 -6.39 -11.37
N LEU A 358 -3.62 -6.29 -12.71
CA LEU A 358 -4.12 -7.35 -13.59
C LEU A 358 -3.33 -8.66 -13.48
N PHE A 359 -2.13 -8.63 -12.89
CA PHE A 359 -1.36 -9.86 -12.64
C PHE A 359 -2.18 -10.87 -11.84
N ILE A 360 -3.05 -10.40 -10.93
CA ILE A 360 -3.88 -11.24 -10.05
C ILE A 360 -4.73 -12.24 -10.84
N TYR A 361 -5.28 -11.81 -11.98
CA TYR A 361 -6.10 -12.66 -12.86
C TYR A 361 -5.28 -13.63 -13.72
N ARG A 362 -3.94 -13.50 -13.71
CA ARG A 362 -2.99 -14.33 -14.45
C ARG A 362 -2.14 -15.20 -13.53
N ILE A 363 -2.39 -15.15 -12.22
CA ILE A 363 -1.71 -15.97 -11.23
C ILE A 363 -2.17 -17.42 -11.42
N ASN A 364 -1.22 -18.35 -11.49
CA ASN A 364 -1.52 -19.79 -11.54
C ASN A 364 -2.07 -20.30 -10.19
N HIS A 365 -1.72 -19.63 -9.10
CA HIS A 365 -2.19 -19.91 -7.75
C HIS A 365 -3.63 -19.40 -7.53
N ARG A 366 -4.62 -20.12 -8.03
CA ARG A 366 -6.06 -19.71 -7.99
C ARG A 366 -6.57 -19.33 -6.61
N ALA A 367 -6.08 -19.94 -5.53
CA ALA A 367 -6.49 -19.56 -4.18
C ALA A 367 -6.17 -18.08 -3.84
N VAL A 368 -5.10 -17.50 -4.43
CA VAL A 368 -4.81 -16.06 -4.29
C VAL A 368 -5.92 -15.23 -4.92
N PHE A 369 -6.36 -15.63 -6.11
CA PHE A 369 -7.46 -15.00 -6.84
C PHE A 369 -8.81 -15.17 -6.13
N ASP A 370 -9.10 -16.38 -5.64
CA ASP A 370 -10.34 -16.68 -4.93
C ASP A 370 -10.42 -15.87 -3.62
N LEU A 371 -9.32 -15.80 -2.86
CA LEU A 371 -9.23 -14.97 -1.65
C LEU A 371 -9.37 -13.47 -1.98
N PHE A 372 -8.69 -12.98 -3.02
CA PHE A 372 -8.84 -11.59 -3.48
C PHE A 372 -10.31 -11.28 -3.81
N THR A 373 -10.98 -12.17 -4.55
CA THR A 373 -12.39 -12.02 -4.92
C THR A 373 -13.29 -12.06 -3.70
N HIS A 374 -13.00 -12.95 -2.74
CA HIS A 374 -13.75 -13.04 -1.49
C HIS A 374 -13.63 -11.76 -0.66
N LEU A 375 -12.41 -11.21 -0.52
CA LEU A 375 -12.15 -9.91 0.11
C LEU A 375 -12.94 -8.79 -0.59
N GLN A 376 -12.91 -8.75 -1.92
CA GLN A 376 -13.65 -7.76 -2.70
C GLN A 376 -15.16 -7.81 -2.47
N GLN A 377 -15.75 -9.01 -2.45
CA GLN A 377 -17.21 -9.20 -2.32
C GLN A 377 -17.73 -8.96 -0.91
N ASN A 378 -16.93 -9.28 0.11
CA ASN A 378 -17.35 -9.29 1.52
C ASN A 378 -16.78 -8.12 2.34
N SER A 379 -15.98 -7.26 1.70
CA SER A 379 -15.55 -6.01 2.29
C SER A 379 -16.68 -4.98 2.29
N TYR A 380 -16.75 -4.17 3.35
CA TYR A 380 -17.57 -2.95 3.38
C TYR A 380 -17.11 -1.92 2.34
N PHE A 381 -15.85 -2.02 1.91
CA PHE A 381 -15.25 -1.24 0.84
C PHE A 381 -15.39 -2.02 -0.47
N LYS A 382 -16.57 -1.96 -1.09
CA LYS A 382 -16.84 -2.65 -2.35
C LYS A 382 -16.15 -1.92 -3.50
N HIS A 383 -15.43 -2.68 -4.31
CA HIS A 383 -14.81 -2.20 -5.54
C HIS A 383 -15.74 -2.56 -6.71
N ASP A 384 -16.32 -1.56 -7.38
CA ASP A 384 -17.30 -1.77 -8.45
C ASP A 384 -16.69 -2.47 -9.69
N GLU A 385 -17.53 -3.24 -10.39
CA GLU A 385 -17.21 -4.17 -11.50
C GLU A 385 -16.04 -3.73 -12.41
N TYR A 386 -14.87 -4.30 -12.11
CA TYR A 386 -13.58 -3.76 -12.50
C TYR A 386 -13.14 -4.04 -13.95
N ILE A 387 -13.34 -5.25 -14.46
CA ILE A 387 -12.65 -5.66 -15.71
C ILE A 387 -13.35 -5.15 -16.97
N GLU A 388 -14.68 -5.28 -17.04
CA GLU A 388 -15.43 -4.76 -18.19
C GLU A 388 -15.42 -3.24 -18.20
N LYS A 389 -15.54 -2.62 -17.03
CA LYS A 389 -15.43 -1.17 -16.86
C LYS A 389 -14.04 -0.65 -17.22
N ILE A 390 -12.94 -1.31 -16.84
CA ILE A 390 -11.58 -0.90 -17.28
C ILE A 390 -11.41 -1.02 -18.79
N LYS A 391 -11.88 -2.10 -19.40
CA LYS A 391 -11.76 -2.28 -20.87
C LYS A 391 -12.60 -1.24 -21.61
N GLN A 392 -13.80 -0.93 -21.10
CA GLN A 392 -14.65 0.13 -21.62
C GLN A 392 -14.04 1.53 -21.38
N GLU A 393 -13.46 1.78 -20.21
CA GLU A 393 -12.72 3.00 -19.85
C GLU A 393 -11.47 3.16 -20.73
N GLU A 394 -10.74 2.10 -21.05
CA GLU A 394 -9.60 2.11 -21.98
C GLU A 394 -10.05 2.45 -23.40
N PHE A 395 -11.16 1.85 -23.86
CA PHE A 395 -11.73 2.15 -25.17
C PHE A 395 -12.27 3.59 -25.23
N ALA A 396 -12.89 4.08 -24.17
CA ALA A 396 -13.32 5.46 -24.02
C ALA A 396 -12.13 6.41 -23.99
N LEU A 397 -11.05 6.09 -23.26
CA LEU A 397 -9.83 6.88 -23.22
C LEU A 397 -9.11 6.94 -24.56
N LEU A 398 -9.03 5.83 -25.29
CA LEU A 398 -8.49 5.79 -26.65
C LEU A 398 -9.35 6.63 -27.59
N LYS A 399 -10.68 6.58 -27.45
CA LYS A 399 -11.61 7.41 -28.21
C LYS A 399 -11.44 8.90 -27.87
N ASP A 400 -11.37 9.27 -26.59
CA ASP A 400 -11.19 10.64 -26.11
C ASP A 400 -9.83 11.20 -26.53
N ARG A 401 -8.76 10.38 -26.45
CA ARG A 401 -7.43 10.73 -26.93
C ARG A 401 -7.41 10.94 -28.44
N ASN A 402 -8.06 10.07 -29.20
CA ASN A 402 -8.15 10.21 -30.65
C ASN A 402 -9.00 11.44 -31.01
N GLN A 403 -10.13 11.67 -30.36
CA GLN A 403 -10.96 12.86 -30.54
C GLN A 403 -10.21 14.14 -30.18
N PHE A 404 -9.49 14.18 -29.07
CA PHE A 404 -8.66 15.34 -28.68
C PHE A 404 -7.55 15.58 -29.71
N ASN A 405 -6.84 14.53 -30.14
CA ASN A 405 -5.80 14.64 -31.16
C ASN A 405 -6.35 15.08 -32.51
N ASP A 406 -7.54 14.62 -32.90
CA ASP A 406 -8.23 15.05 -34.11
C ASP A 406 -8.70 16.50 -33.99
N LEU A 407 -9.15 16.93 -32.81
CA LEU A 407 -9.53 18.32 -32.55
C LEU A 407 -8.30 19.26 -32.57
N GLN A 408 -7.16 18.82 -32.04
CA GLN A 408 -5.89 19.52 -32.13
C GLN A 408 -5.35 19.54 -33.57
N LYS A 409 -5.45 18.43 -34.30
CA LYS A 409 -5.11 18.37 -35.74
C LYS A 409 -6.00 19.27 -36.56
N ASN A 410 -7.31 19.31 -36.31
CA ASN A 410 -8.25 20.20 -36.99
C ASN A 410 -7.95 21.65 -36.66
N LYS A 411 -7.65 21.99 -35.39
CA LYS A 411 -7.18 23.34 -35.01
C LYS A 411 -5.88 23.71 -35.73
N MET A 412 -4.91 22.80 -35.82
CA MET A 412 -3.66 23.02 -36.56
C MET A 412 -3.89 23.12 -38.07
N MET A 413 -4.78 22.31 -38.64
CA MET A 413 -5.11 22.34 -40.06
C MET A 413 -5.85 23.63 -40.42
N GLU A 414 -6.77 24.10 -39.59
CA GLU A 414 -7.40 25.41 -39.75
C GLU A 414 -6.37 26.55 -39.69
N ILE A 415 -5.40 26.49 -38.77
CA ILE A 415 -4.31 27.48 -38.69
C ILE A 415 -3.46 27.44 -39.97
N ILE A 416 -3.11 26.25 -40.46
CA ILE A 416 -2.34 26.09 -41.71
C ILE A 416 -3.14 26.60 -42.91
N LEU A 417 -4.42 26.25 -43.03
CA LEU A 417 -5.30 26.72 -44.12
C LEU A 417 -5.47 28.25 -44.08
N PHE A 418 -5.59 28.83 -42.89
CA PHE A 418 -5.64 30.27 -42.71
C PHE A 418 -4.32 30.94 -43.13
N LEU A 419 -3.17 30.37 -42.78
CA LEU A 419 -1.85 30.85 -43.23
C LEU A 419 -1.70 30.75 -44.75
N VAL A 420 -2.09 29.62 -45.35
CA VAL A 420 -2.07 29.42 -46.81
C VAL A 420 -2.97 30.44 -47.50
N GLY A 421 -4.22 30.60 -47.05
CA GLY A 421 -5.14 31.59 -47.62
C GLY A 421 -4.63 33.03 -47.45
N SER A 422 -3.98 33.34 -46.33
CA SER A 422 -3.36 34.64 -46.07
C SER A 422 -2.20 34.92 -47.02
N VAL A 423 -1.36 33.93 -47.30
CA VAL A 423 -0.26 34.03 -48.27
C VAL A 423 -0.81 34.18 -49.70
N SER A 424 -1.84 33.43 -50.07
CA SER A 424 -2.48 33.56 -51.39
C SER A 424 -3.11 34.94 -51.61
N VAL A 425 -3.70 35.55 -50.58
CA VAL A 425 -4.19 36.94 -50.67
C VAL A 425 -3.04 37.92 -50.92
N LEU A 426 -1.88 37.71 -50.28
CA LEU A 426 -0.70 38.53 -50.50
C LEU A 426 -0.11 38.35 -51.91
N GLU A 427 -0.10 37.13 -52.44
CA GLU A 427 0.31 36.85 -53.83
C GLU A 427 -0.62 37.54 -54.85
N VAL A 428 -1.94 37.52 -54.61
CA VAL A 428 -2.89 38.25 -55.47
C VAL A 428 -2.63 39.75 -55.41
N VAL A 429 -2.41 40.31 -54.22
CA VAL A 429 -2.08 41.74 -54.07
C VAL A 429 -0.77 42.07 -54.80
N ASP A 430 0.25 41.21 -54.72
CA ASP A 430 1.53 41.39 -55.42
C ASP A 430 1.35 41.41 -56.95
N ILE A 431 0.56 40.46 -57.50
CA ILE A 431 0.27 40.37 -58.94
C ILE A 431 -0.47 41.60 -59.45
N PHE A 432 -1.39 42.16 -58.65
CA PHE A 432 -2.21 43.31 -59.07
C PHE A 432 -1.63 44.67 -58.66
N THR A 433 -0.59 44.71 -57.82
CA THR A 433 0.03 45.96 -57.39
C THR A 433 1.56 45.86 -57.36
N ASP A 434 2.21 46.45 -58.37
CA ASP A 434 3.68 46.65 -58.39
C ASP A 434 4.19 47.67 -57.34
N ASN A 435 3.38 48.00 -56.34
CA ASN A 435 3.69 49.01 -55.33
C ASN A 435 4.05 48.36 -54.00
N ILE A 436 5.35 48.33 -53.73
CA ILE A 436 5.96 47.79 -52.51
C ILE A 436 5.33 48.33 -51.22
N LYS A 437 4.83 49.58 -51.20
CA LYS A 437 4.17 50.15 -50.01
C LYS A 437 2.80 49.53 -49.76
N ILE A 438 2.04 49.25 -50.83
CA ILE A 438 0.73 48.60 -50.73
C ILE A 438 0.89 47.14 -50.31
N LEU A 439 1.90 46.45 -50.85
CA LEU A 439 2.25 45.09 -50.43
C LEU A 439 2.64 45.05 -48.95
N SER A 440 3.45 46.02 -48.50
CA SER A 440 3.89 46.11 -47.09
C SER A 440 2.74 46.37 -46.13
N ILE A 441 1.80 47.24 -46.49
CA ILE A 441 0.61 47.54 -45.67
C ILE A 441 -0.31 46.31 -45.63
N SER A 442 -0.51 45.65 -46.76
CA SER A 442 -1.30 44.42 -46.86
C SER A 442 -0.71 43.32 -45.98
N ALA A 443 0.60 43.09 -46.03
CA ALA A 443 1.30 42.12 -45.19
C ALA A 443 1.14 42.44 -43.69
N LEU A 444 1.26 43.72 -43.31
CA LEU A 444 1.08 44.16 -41.93
C LEU A 444 -0.34 43.88 -41.41
N ILE A 445 -1.37 44.18 -42.22
CA ILE A 445 -2.78 43.93 -41.87
C ILE A 445 -3.03 42.42 -41.71
N THR A 446 -2.51 41.60 -42.63
CA THR A 446 -2.65 40.15 -42.58
C THR A 446 -2.00 39.57 -41.31
N ILE A 447 -0.80 40.04 -40.94
CA ILE A 447 -0.12 39.65 -39.69
C ILE A 447 -0.93 40.05 -38.46
N LEU A 448 -1.46 41.28 -38.41
CA LEU A 448 -2.25 41.77 -37.28
C LEU A 448 -3.56 40.98 -37.10
N LEU A 449 -4.26 40.69 -38.19
CA LEU A 449 -5.46 39.84 -38.18
C LEU A 449 -5.14 38.40 -37.73
N SER A 450 -4.02 37.86 -38.19
CA SER A 450 -3.53 36.52 -37.80
C SER A 450 -3.28 36.44 -36.29
N ILE A 451 -2.58 37.43 -35.74
CA ILE A 451 -2.28 37.52 -34.30
C ILE A 451 -3.57 37.71 -33.50
N GLY A 452 -4.48 38.57 -33.95
CA GLY A 452 -5.77 38.79 -33.29
C GLY A 452 -6.63 37.53 -33.21
N ILE A 453 -6.71 36.75 -34.29
CA ILE A 453 -7.46 35.48 -34.33
C ILE A 453 -6.81 34.42 -33.43
N LEU A 454 -5.47 34.32 -33.43
CA LEU A 454 -4.73 33.41 -32.55
C LEU A 454 -4.94 33.74 -31.06
N ILE A 455 -4.91 35.02 -30.70
CA ILE A 455 -5.14 35.46 -29.32
C ILE A 455 -6.60 35.22 -28.89
N TYR A 456 -7.57 35.58 -29.75
CA TYR A 456 -9.00 35.37 -29.47
C TYR A 456 -9.36 33.89 -29.30
N ARG A 457 -8.74 33.00 -30.10
CA ARG A 457 -8.98 31.54 -30.01
C ARG A 457 -8.20 30.83 -28.90
N ASN A 458 -7.07 31.36 -28.42
CA ASN A 458 -6.36 30.79 -27.27
C ASN A 458 -7.00 31.15 -25.91
N HIS A 459 -7.88 32.16 -25.88
CA HIS A 459 -8.61 32.58 -24.68
C HIS A 459 -9.97 31.87 -24.49
N LYS A 460 -10.36 30.98 -25.41
CA LYS A 460 -11.62 30.23 -25.42
C LYS A 460 -11.32 28.74 -25.47
#